data_AF-A0A8J6XY05-F1
#
_entry.id   AF-A0A8J6XY05-F1
#
_cell.length_a   1.000
_cell.length_b   1.000
_cell.length_c   1.000
_cell.angle_alpha   90.00
_cell.angle_beta   90.00
_cell.angle_gamma   90.00
#
_symmetry.space_group_name_H-M   'P 1'
#
loop_
_entity.id
_entity.type
_entity.pdbx_description
1 polymer ?
#
loop_
_entity_poly.entity_id
_entity_poly.type
_entity_poly.pdbx_seq_one_letter_code
_entity_poly.pdbx_strand_id
1 'polypeptide(L)'
;MALQPQLRKTNTQQLSNIAILGVLLLLYAPVLLYWWDGWLKKSISTEHEYFSHGIIGLPFAAYLCWLNRKKWHRLTDTNHPLGAFLLVVGGIFYLSGVSEWVNLSLPTILAGLCLWLKGIPGLKLQGFPLILVFLATPTAVPYLITPFTLPLQSFIAGTAGFILSQFGIEVIVEGINLYVGGRIVEVAPYCAGLKMLFTTLYVGLMLLYWTGALSSRRKTIWFLSIAVVISVTANIIRNTLLAFFHGTGQEGLFKWLHDSWGGDLYSAIMLLSLVPVLNKIDSYFSEVPARDFESEPPV
;
A
#
# COMPACT_ATOMS: atom_id res chain seq x y z
N MET A 1 -36.07 -30.25 -24.99
CA MET A 1 -36.79 -29.51 -23.92
C MET A 1 -35.95 -29.30 -22.64
N ALA A 2 -34.60 -29.18 -22.73
CA ALA A 2 -33.70 -29.06 -21.56
C ALA A 2 -32.97 -27.71 -21.44
N LEU A 3 -33.21 -26.76 -22.37
CA LEU A 3 -32.54 -25.44 -22.41
C LEU A 3 -33.13 -24.40 -21.43
N GLN A 4 -34.43 -24.51 -21.08
CA GLN A 4 -35.12 -23.53 -20.22
C GLN A 4 -34.67 -23.50 -18.74
N PRO A 5 -34.37 -24.64 -18.06
CA PRO A 5 -33.98 -24.63 -16.65
C PRO A 5 -32.60 -23.99 -16.41
N GLN A 6 -31.63 -24.24 -17.32
CA GLN A 6 -30.27 -23.71 -17.20
C GLN A 6 -30.23 -22.19 -17.43
N LEU A 7 -30.97 -21.69 -18.43
CA LEU A 7 -31.10 -20.26 -18.68
C LEU A 7 -31.75 -19.53 -17.49
N ARG A 8 -32.81 -20.10 -16.89
CA ARG A 8 -33.50 -19.50 -15.73
C ARG A 8 -32.61 -19.45 -14.48
N LYS A 9 -31.87 -20.53 -14.19
CA LYS A 9 -30.95 -20.61 -13.03
C LYS A 9 -29.80 -19.61 -13.13
N THR A 10 -29.24 -19.43 -14.33
CA THR A 10 -28.15 -18.47 -14.58
C THR A 10 -28.61 -17.03 -14.39
N ASN A 11 -29.83 -16.70 -14.84
CA ASN A 11 -30.40 -15.36 -14.74
C ASN A 11 -30.74 -14.98 -13.29
N THR A 12 -31.28 -15.92 -12.49
CA THR A 12 -31.55 -15.69 -11.06
C THR A 12 -30.27 -15.46 -10.25
N GLN A 13 -29.21 -16.21 -10.55
CA GLN A 13 -27.93 -16.07 -9.86
C GLN A 13 -27.18 -14.78 -10.25
N GLN A 14 -27.32 -14.34 -11.50
CA GLN A 14 -26.83 -13.03 -11.92
C GLN A 14 -27.56 -11.90 -11.20
N LEU A 15 -28.89 -11.97 -11.10
CA LEU A 15 -29.68 -11.01 -10.32
C LEU A 15 -29.26 -10.97 -8.85
N SER A 16 -29.06 -12.13 -8.20
CA SER A 16 -28.64 -12.16 -6.80
C SER A 16 -27.25 -11.54 -6.60
N ASN A 17 -26.31 -11.79 -7.51
CA ASN A 17 -24.97 -11.20 -7.43
C ASN A 17 -25.00 -9.68 -7.60
N ILE A 18 -25.82 -9.18 -8.54
CA ILE A 18 -26.01 -7.74 -8.74
C ILE A 18 -26.66 -7.11 -7.51
N ALA A 19 -27.66 -7.77 -6.92
CA ALA A 19 -28.29 -7.30 -5.69
C ALA A 19 -27.31 -7.24 -4.52
N ILE A 20 -26.48 -8.28 -4.32
CA ILE A 20 -25.43 -8.29 -3.29
C ILE A 20 -24.45 -7.13 -3.50
N LEU A 21 -23.97 -6.92 -4.72
CA LEU A 21 -23.07 -5.81 -5.04
C LEU A 21 -23.74 -4.45 -4.81
N GLY A 22 -25.01 -4.29 -5.18
CA GLY A 22 -25.78 -3.07 -4.97
C GLY A 22 -25.97 -2.76 -3.49
N VAL A 23 -26.31 -3.76 -2.67
CA VAL A 23 -26.42 -3.62 -1.21
C VAL A 23 -25.09 -3.27 -0.57
N LEU A 24 -24.00 -3.95 -0.96
CA LEU A 24 -22.66 -3.64 -0.46
C LEU A 24 -22.25 -2.21 -0.81
N LEU A 25 -22.48 -1.80 -2.05
CA LEU A 25 -22.16 -0.43 -2.48
C LEU A 25 -22.96 0.59 -1.67
N LEU A 26 -24.25 0.34 -1.42
CA LEU A 26 -25.09 1.24 -0.63
C LEU A 26 -24.61 1.32 0.83
N LEU A 27 -24.28 0.18 1.45
CA LEU A 27 -23.80 0.13 2.84
C LEU A 27 -22.42 0.76 3.01
N TYR A 28 -21.50 0.53 2.07
CA TYR A 28 -20.11 0.98 2.17
C TYR A 28 -19.84 2.32 1.46
N ALA A 29 -20.76 2.86 0.66
CA ALA A 29 -20.59 4.18 0.04
C ALA A 29 -20.26 5.28 1.06
N PRO A 30 -20.93 5.39 2.22
CA PRO A 30 -20.56 6.39 3.23
C PRO A 30 -19.12 6.22 3.76
N VAL A 31 -18.70 4.97 3.98
CA VAL A 31 -17.34 4.64 4.46
C VAL A 31 -16.30 4.98 3.40
N LEU A 32 -16.55 4.61 2.14
CA LEU A 32 -15.64 4.90 1.02
C LEU A 32 -15.56 6.40 0.73
N LEU A 33 -16.67 7.14 0.82
CA LEU A 33 -16.68 8.59 0.69
C LEU A 33 -15.93 9.26 1.85
N TYR A 34 -16.09 8.76 3.08
CA TYR A 34 -15.33 9.22 4.24
C TYR A 34 -13.83 8.98 4.05
N TRP A 35 -13.42 7.81 3.53
CA TRP A 35 -12.02 7.54 3.20
C TRP A 35 -11.49 8.48 2.12
N TRP A 36 -12.25 8.64 1.02
CA TRP A 36 -11.88 9.49 -0.09
C TRP A 36 -11.71 10.96 0.33
N ASP A 37 -12.70 11.52 1.02
CA ASP A 37 -12.65 12.89 1.52
C ASP A 37 -11.51 13.06 2.53
N GLY A 38 -11.33 12.06 3.39
CA GLY A 38 -10.25 11.98 4.36
C GLY A 38 -8.86 12.01 3.75
N TRP A 39 -8.63 11.23 2.68
CA TRP A 39 -7.34 11.22 1.99
C TRP A 39 -7.12 12.50 1.18
N LEU A 40 -8.15 13.05 0.54
CA LEU A 40 -8.03 14.30 -0.22
C LEU A 40 -7.76 15.52 0.67
N LYS A 41 -8.48 15.63 1.79
CA LYS A 41 -8.35 16.73 2.75
C LYS A 41 -7.25 16.50 3.79
N LYS A 42 -6.52 15.38 3.70
CA LYS A 42 -5.45 14.99 4.63
C LYS A 42 -5.94 14.93 6.09
N SER A 43 -7.19 14.50 6.31
CA SER A 43 -7.88 14.54 7.62
C SER A 43 -8.21 13.16 8.20
N ILE A 44 -7.81 12.07 7.54
CA ILE A 44 -8.03 10.70 8.00
C ILE A 44 -6.73 10.02 8.42
N SER A 45 -6.85 9.15 9.43
CA SER A 45 -5.79 8.57 10.30
C SER A 45 -5.50 9.46 11.50
N THR A 46 -6.25 9.24 12.58
CA THR A 46 -6.18 9.80 13.96
C THR A 46 -5.50 11.16 14.17
N GLU A 47 -4.20 11.30 13.88
CA GLU A 47 -3.43 12.54 14.04
C GLU A 47 -2.68 12.99 12.77
N HIS A 48 -2.34 12.07 11.86
CA HIS A 48 -1.49 12.28 10.68
C HIS A 48 -1.90 11.42 9.49
N GLU A 49 -1.79 11.97 8.28
CA GLU A 49 -2.23 11.35 7.03
C GLU A 49 -1.40 10.10 6.65
N TYR A 50 -1.92 8.93 7.01
CA TYR A 50 -1.48 7.64 6.48
C TYR A 50 -2.52 7.09 5.49
N PHE A 51 -2.11 6.21 4.59
CA PHE A 51 -2.98 5.49 3.65
C PHE A 51 -3.48 6.23 2.39
N SER A 52 -2.96 7.41 2.05
CA SER A 52 -3.35 8.13 0.82
C SER A 52 -3.10 7.32 -0.46
N HIS A 53 -2.20 6.34 -0.42
CA HIS A 53 -2.00 5.36 -1.49
C HIS A 53 -3.27 4.57 -1.84
N GLY A 54 -4.25 4.51 -0.93
CA GLY A 54 -5.58 3.93 -1.15
C GLY A 54 -6.38 4.59 -2.27
N ILE A 55 -6.14 5.89 -2.57
CA ILE A 55 -6.78 6.61 -3.69
C ILE A 55 -6.52 5.89 -5.02
N ILE A 56 -5.30 5.42 -5.24
CA ILE A 56 -4.91 4.69 -6.45
C ILE A 56 -5.13 3.18 -6.27
N GLY A 57 -4.93 2.71 -5.03
CA GLY A 57 -5.02 1.32 -4.64
C GLY A 57 -6.39 0.69 -4.81
N LEU A 58 -7.45 1.34 -4.33
CA LEU A 58 -8.81 0.80 -4.38
C LEU A 58 -9.36 0.70 -5.81
N PRO A 59 -9.22 1.72 -6.69
CA PRO A 59 -9.59 1.58 -8.10
C PRO A 59 -8.82 0.47 -8.81
N PHE A 60 -7.52 0.33 -8.50
CA PHE A 60 -6.72 -0.76 -9.07
C PHE A 60 -7.21 -2.13 -8.61
N ALA A 61 -7.51 -2.31 -7.31
CA ALA A 61 -8.09 -3.55 -6.80
C ALA A 61 -9.44 -3.88 -7.45
N ALA A 62 -10.32 -2.88 -7.63
CA ALA A 62 -11.59 -3.04 -8.33
C ALA A 62 -11.39 -3.43 -9.81
N TYR A 63 -10.42 -2.81 -10.49
CA TYR A 63 -10.04 -3.17 -11.86
C TYR A 63 -9.53 -4.62 -11.96
N LEU A 64 -8.71 -5.06 -11.01
CA LEU A 64 -8.24 -6.46 -10.97
C LEU A 64 -9.39 -7.45 -10.73
N CYS A 65 -10.32 -7.13 -9.83
CA CYS A 65 -11.55 -7.90 -9.65
C CYS A 65 -12.35 -8.00 -10.96
N TRP A 66 -12.45 -6.90 -11.70
CA TRP A 66 -13.12 -6.85 -13.01
C TRP A 66 -12.41 -7.70 -14.07
N LEU A 67 -11.07 -7.70 -14.12
CA LEU A 67 -10.30 -8.58 -15.01
C LEU A 67 -10.53 -10.06 -14.67
N ASN A 68 -10.62 -10.38 -13.38
CA ASN A 68 -10.85 -11.72 -12.89
C ASN A 68 -12.30 -12.22 -13.07
N ARG A 69 -13.26 -11.38 -13.49
CA ARG A 69 -14.69 -11.76 -13.59
C ARG A 69 -14.95 -13.02 -14.42
N LYS A 70 -14.27 -13.18 -15.55
CA LYS A 70 -14.45 -14.36 -16.41
C LYS A 70 -13.91 -15.62 -15.74
N LYS A 71 -12.79 -15.52 -15.01
CA LYS A 71 -12.22 -16.62 -14.22
C LYS A 71 -13.14 -16.96 -13.04
N TRP A 72 -13.69 -15.95 -12.39
CA TRP A 72 -14.63 -16.09 -11.28
C TRP A 72 -15.89 -16.87 -11.69
N HIS A 73 -16.49 -16.56 -12.84
CA HIS A 73 -17.66 -17.30 -13.34
C HIS A 73 -17.37 -18.76 -13.70
N ARG A 74 -16.11 -19.13 -13.96
CA ARG A 74 -15.71 -20.52 -14.24
C ARG A 74 -15.47 -21.34 -12.99
N LEU A 75 -15.28 -20.70 -11.83
CA LEU A 75 -15.14 -21.40 -10.56
C LEU A 75 -16.47 -22.04 -10.15
N THR A 76 -16.41 -23.20 -9.52
CA THR A 76 -17.59 -23.86 -8.94
C THR A 76 -18.10 -23.07 -7.74
N ASP A 77 -19.43 -22.97 -7.62
CA ASP A 77 -20.05 -22.39 -6.43
C ASP A 77 -19.88 -23.38 -5.28
N THR A 78 -19.10 -22.98 -4.28
CA THR A 78 -18.81 -23.77 -3.10
C THR A 78 -18.78 -22.85 -1.89
N ASN A 79 -19.53 -23.21 -0.86
CA ASN A 79 -19.58 -22.41 0.36
C ASN A 79 -18.54 -22.95 1.34
N HIS A 80 -17.74 -22.06 1.93
CA HIS A 80 -16.83 -22.41 3.01
C HIS A 80 -17.35 -21.83 4.34
N PRO A 81 -17.39 -22.60 5.45
CA PRO A 81 -17.95 -22.15 6.73
C PRO A 81 -17.23 -20.91 7.29
N LEU A 82 -15.92 -20.80 7.05
CA LEU A 82 -15.16 -19.58 7.37
C LEU A 82 -15.71 -18.32 6.69
N GLY A 83 -16.34 -18.46 5.52
CA GLY A 83 -17.02 -17.35 4.86
C GLY A 83 -18.16 -16.79 5.70
N ALA A 84 -19.01 -17.65 6.25
CA ALA A 84 -20.09 -17.22 7.16
C ALA A 84 -19.53 -16.58 8.44
N PHE A 85 -18.47 -17.16 9.02
CA PHE A 85 -17.80 -16.57 10.18
C PHE A 85 -17.28 -15.15 9.91
N LEU A 86 -16.54 -14.95 8.81
CA LEU A 86 -16.05 -13.62 8.43
C LEU A 86 -17.17 -12.64 8.10
N LEU A 87 -18.27 -13.10 7.50
CA LEU A 87 -19.44 -12.25 7.26
C LEU A 87 -20.07 -11.76 8.57
N VAL A 88 -20.18 -12.63 9.58
CA VAL A 88 -20.68 -12.26 10.91
C VAL A 88 -19.72 -11.28 11.60
N VAL A 89 -18.42 -11.59 11.61
CA VAL A 89 -17.40 -10.71 12.22
C VAL A 89 -17.38 -9.34 11.53
N GLY A 90 -17.40 -9.31 10.20
CA GLY A 90 -17.48 -8.07 9.44
C GLY A 90 -18.76 -7.29 9.70
N GLY A 91 -19.90 -7.97 9.90
CA GLY A 91 -21.15 -7.34 10.32
C GLY A 91 -21.05 -6.69 11.70
N ILE A 92 -20.47 -7.40 12.68
CA ILE A 92 -20.21 -6.86 14.03
C ILE A 92 -19.31 -5.63 13.96
N PHE A 93 -18.23 -5.71 13.18
CA PHE A 93 -17.30 -4.61 12.96
C PHE A 93 -18.00 -3.37 12.38
N TYR A 94 -18.82 -3.56 11.33
CA TYR A 94 -19.57 -2.48 10.70
C TYR A 94 -20.58 -1.83 11.65
N LEU A 95 -21.25 -2.62 12.49
CA LEU A 95 -22.27 -2.13 13.42
C LEU A 95 -21.71 -1.58 14.74
N SER A 96 -20.42 -1.75 15.00
CA SER A 96 -19.80 -1.38 16.27
C SER A 96 -19.79 0.12 16.57
N GLY A 97 -19.85 0.97 15.53
CA GLY A 97 -19.65 2.42 15.63
C GLY A 97 -18.21 2.84 15.95
N VAL A 98 -17.29 1.90 16.16
CA VAL A 98 -15.87 2.17 16.38
C VAL A 98 -15.19 2.33 15.02
N SER A 99 -14.65 3.52 14.73
CA SER A 99 -14.09 3.87 13.41
C SER A 99 -13.11 2.82 12.86
N GLU A 100 -12.19 2.32 13.69
CA GLU A 100 -11.22 1.29 13.28
C GLU A 100 -11.88 -0.03 12.86
N TRP A 101 -12.90 -0.47 13.60
CA TRP A 101 -13.60 -1.72 13.31
C TRP A 101 -14.47 -1.54 12.08
N VAL A 102 -15.18 -0.42 11.95
CA VAL A 102 -15.93 -0.07 10.75
C VAL A 102 -15.01 -0.05 9.51
N ASN A 103 -13.79 0.46 9.63
CA ASN A 103 -12.86 0.43 8.50
C ASN A 103 -12.44 -1.01 8.15
N LEU A 104 -12.12 -1.83 9.15
CA LEU A 104 -11.76 -3.24 8.97
C LEU A 104 -12.92 -4.13 8.53
N SER A 105 -14.17 -3.66 8.60
CA SER A 105 -15.32 -4.44 8.19
C SER A 105 -15.33 -4.68 6.68
N LEU A 106 -14.91 -3.71 5.88
CA LEU A 106 -14.88 -3.83 4.41
C LEU A 106 -13.99 -4.99 3.92
N PRO A 107 -12.67 -5.03 4.22
CA PRO A 107 -11.81 -6.14 3.78
C PRO A 107 -12.27 -7.48 4.35
N THR A 108 -12.79 -7.50 5.59
CA THR A 108 -13.33 -8.70 6.25
C THR A 108 -14.56 -9.25 5.51
N ILE A 109 -15.53 -8.39 5.17
CA ILE A 109 -16.73 -8.77 4.41
C ILE A 109 -16.35 -9.25 3.02
N LEU A 110 -15.44 -8.56 2.32
CA LEU A 110 -15.02 -8.98 0.97
C LEU A 110 -14.34 -10.35 0.97
N ALA A 111 -13.49 -10.65 1.96
CA ALA A 111 -12.90 -11.97 2.13
C ALA A 111 -13.96 -13.03 2.48
N GLY A 112 -14.91 -12.70 3.35
CA GLY A 112 -16.05 -13.55 3.70
C GLY A 112 -16.92 -13.90 2.50
N LEU A 113 -17.23 -12.93 1.64
CA LEU A 113 -17.96 -13.14 0.38
C LEU A 113 -17.19 -14.03 -0.59
N CYS A 114 -15.87 -13.85 -0.70
CA CYS A 114 -15.06 -14.70 -1.57
C CYS A 114 -15.15 -16.18 -1.16
N LEU A 115 -15.04 -16.44 0.14
CA LEU A 115 -15.14 -17.77 0.73
C LEU A 115 -16.57 -18.34 0.70
N TRP A 116 -17.58 -17.49 0.90
CA TRP A 116 -18.97 -17.92 0.91
C TRP A 116 -19.47 -18.28 -0.49
N LEU A 117 -19.10 -17.52 -1.52
CA LEU A 117 -19.61 -17.72 -2.87
C LEU A 117 -18.82 -18.77 -3.67
N LYS A 118 -17.50 -18.82 -3.50
CA LYS A 118 -16.57 -19.60 -4.35
C LYS A 118 -15.52 -20.37 -3.56
N GLY A 119 -15.61 -20.40 -2.23
CA GLY A 119 -14.68 -21.11 -1.37
C GLY A 119 -13.24 -20.59 -1.44
N ILE A 120 -12.30 -21.46 -1.09
CA ILE A 120 -10.85 -21.20 -1.17
C ILE A 120 -10.42 -20.79 -2.59
N PRO A 121 -10.91 -21.39 -3.70
CA PRO A 121 -10.58 -20.94 -5.05
C PRO A 121 -10.96 -19.48 -5.32
N GLY A 122 -12.12 -19.03 -4.84
CA GLY A 122 -12.54 -17.63 -4.94
C GLY A 122 -11.61 -16.68 -4.20
N LEU A 123 -11.29 -17.03 -2.94
CA LEU A 123 -10.36 -16.26 -2.12
C LEU A 123 -8.97 -16.17 -2.76
N LYS A 124 -8.44 -17.27 -3.31
CA LYS A 124 -7.16 -17.29 -4.02
C LYS A 124 -7.18 -16.42 -5.28
N LEU A 125 -8.27 -16.49 -6.06
CA LEU A 125 -8.42 -15.69 -7.28
C LEU A 125 -8.41 -14.19 -6.99
N GLN A 126 -9.05 -13.77 -5.90
CA GLN A 126 -9.11 -12.36 -5.48
C GLN A 126 -8.10 -12.00 -4.38
N GLY A 127 -7.13 -12.88 -4.10
CA GLY A 127 -6.22 -12.71 -2.97
C GLY A 127 -5.41 -11.41 -3.05
N PHE A 128 -4.85 -11.11 -4.22
CA PHE A 128 -4.09 -9.87 -4.41
C PHE A 128 -4.97 -8.60 -4.34
N PRO A 129 -6.13 -8.51 -5.03
CA PRO A 129 -7.09 -7.43 -4.79
C PRO A 129 -7.48 -7.24 -3.32
N LEU A 130 -7.71 -8.31 -2.57
CA LEU A 130 -8.06 -8.24 -1.16
C LEU A 130 -6.90 -7.71 -0.31
N ILE A 131 -5.66 -8.12 -0.59
CA ILE A 131 -4.46 -7.59 0.07
C ILE A 131 -4.35 -6.08 -0.17
N LEU A 132 -4.60 -5.61 -1.40
CA LEU A 132 -4.58 -4.19 -1.72
C LEU A 132 -5.65 -3.42 -0.93
N VAL A 133 -6.89 -3.90 -0.88
CA VAL A 133 -7.96 -3.28 -0.08
C VAL A 133 -7.58 -3.24 1.40
N PHE A 134 -7.05 -4.34 1.94
CA PHE A 134 -6.61 -4.40 3.33
C PHE A 134 -5.49 -3.40 3.63
N LEU A 135 -4.45 -3.34 2.80
CA LEU A 135 -3.33 -2.41 2.97
C LEU A 135 -3.70 -0.93 2.71
N ALA A 136 -4.80 -0.68 2.00
CA ALA A 136 -5.38 0.64 1.82
C ALA A 136 -6.38 1.02 2.93
N THR A 137 -6.81 0.08 3.78
CA THR A 137 -7.80 0.34 4.82
C THR A 137 -7.19 1.22 5.93
N PRO A 138 -7.77 2.41 6.22
CA PRO A 138 -7.27 3.28 7.29
C PRO A 138 -7.39 2.61 8.65
N THR A 139 -6.26 2.39 9.32
CA THR A 139 -6.17 1.72 10.63
C THR A 139 -5.14 2.39 11.53
N ALA A 140 -5.16 2.11 12.84
CA ALA A 140 -4.17 2.61 13.79
C ALA A 140 -2.79 1.91 13.69
N VAL A 141 -2.61 0.95 12.77
CA VAL A 141 -1.37 0.19 12.61
C VAL A 141 -0.11 1.07 12.51
N PRO A 142 -0.08 2.19 11.75
CA PRO A 142 1.10 3.06 11.69
C PRO A 142 1.53 3.59 13.07
N TYR A 143 0.57 3.89 13.94
CA TYR A 143 0.82 4.41 15.30
C TYR A 143 1.35 3.31 16.20
N LEU A 144 0.80 2.09 16.10
CA LEU A 144 1.29 0.94 16.86
C LEU A 144 2.74 0.57 16.50
N ILE A 145 3.15 0.79 15.25
CA ILE A 145 4.52 0.50 14.84
C ILE A 145 5.50 1.66 15.02
N THR A 146 5.00 2.86 15.34
CA THR A 146 5.81 4.08 15.46
C THR A 146 7.02 3.92 16.39
N PRO A 147 6.91 3.30 17.59
CA PRO A 147 8.07 3.10 18.46
C PRO A 147 9.19 2.28 17.82
N PHE A 148 8.86 1.33 16.93
CA PHE A 148 9.84 0.50 16.22
C PHE A 148 10.53 1.26 15.08
N THR A 149 10.05 2.45 14.72
CA THR A 149 10.64 3.30 13.68
C THR A 149 11.66 4.32 14.21
N LEU A 150 11.76 4.48 15.54
CA LEU A 150 12.73 5.39 16.16
C LEU A 150 14.18 5.16 15.70
N PRO A 151 14.70 3.91 15.62
CA PRO A 151 16.06 3.70 15.13
C PRO A 151 16.28 4.21 13.70
N LEU A 152 15.27 4.05 12.84
CA LEU A 152 15.32 4.55 11.47
C LEU A 152 15.29 6.08 11.42
N GLN A 153 14.46 6.72 12.26
CA GLN A 153 14.40 8.18 12.34
C GLN A 153 15.72 8.77 12.82
N SER A 154 16.33 8.20 13.88
CA SER A 154 17.64 8.63 14.36
C SER A 154 18.74 8.41 13.33
N PHE A 155 18.69 7.31 12.57
CA PHE A 155 19.61 7.10 11.46
C PHE A 155 19.46 8.17 10.37
N ILE A 156 18.22 8.53 10.01
CA ILE A 156 17.93 9.58 9.04
C ILE A 156 18.43 10.93 9.55
N ALA A 157 18.13 11.30 10.80
CA ALA A 157 18.55 12.55 11.42
C ALA A 157 20.08 12.65 11.51
N GLY A 158 20.75 11.58 11.97
CA GLY A 158 22.21 11.51 12.03
C GLY A 158 22.86 11.65 10.65
N THR A 159 22.31 10.96 9.63
CA THR A 159 22.85 11.05 8.26
C THR A 159 22.61 12.44 7.65
N ALA A 160 21.44 13.03 7.86
CA ALA A 160 21.15 14.39 7.40
C ALA A 160 22.07 15.42 8.05
N GLY A 161 22.30 15.31 9.36
CA GLY A 161 23.26 16.15 10.08
C GLY A 161 24.68 15.99 9.56
N PHE A 162 25.12 14.75 9.32
CA PHE A 162 26.42 14.49 8.71
C PHE A 162 26.56 15.14 7.32
N ILE A 163 25.53 15.04 6.47
CA ILE A 163 25.54 15.67 5.15
C ILE A 163 25.65 17.20 5.30
N LEU A 164 24.83 17.81 6.15
CA LEU A 164 24.87 19.26 6.39
C LEU A 164 26.24 19.73 6.89
N SER A 165 26.87 18.98 7.80
CA SER A 165 28.19 19.31 8.31
C SER A 165 29.27 19.25 7.21
N GLN A 166 29.14 18.34 6.23
CA GLN A 166 30.05 18.31 5.07
C GLN A 166 29.93 19.57 4.19
N PHE A 167 28.78 20.24 4.20
CA PHE A 167 28.56 21.52 3.51
C PHE A 167 28.91 22.75 4.37
N GLY A 168 29.57 22.56 5.52
CA GLY A 168 29.97 23.65 6.41
C GLY A 168 28.83 24.28 7.22
N ILE A 169 27.69 23.59 7.31
CA ILE A 169 26.56 24.03 8.11
C ILE A 169 26.73 23.53 9.54
N GLU A 170 26.70 24.44 10.51
CA GLU A 170 26.70 24.08 11.93
C GLU A 170 25.37 23.43 12.30
N VAL A 171 25.43 22.16 12.71
CA VAL A 171 24.26 21.35 13.04
C VAL A 171 24.52 20.53 14.30
N ILE A 172 23.53 20.51 15.19
CA ILE A 172 23.51 19.64 16.37
C ILE A 172 22.43 18.60 16.14
N VAL A 173 22.75 17.32 16.34
CA VAL A 173 21.78 16.22 16.22
C VAL A 173 21.53 15.64 17.60
N GLU A 174 20.28 15.69 18.06
CA GLU A 174 19.83 15.08 19.32
C GLU A 174 18.68 14.11 19.05
N GLY A 175 18.97 12.80 19.05
CA GLY A 175 17.98 11.77 18.79
C GLY A 175 17.41 11.84 17.37
N ILE A 176 16.23 12.43 17.22
CA ILE A 176 15.54 12.65 15.92
C ILE A 176 15.47 14.13 15.53
N ASN A 177 16.05 15.02 16.34
CA ASN A 177 16.01 16.47 16.14
C ASN A 177 17.32 16.97 15.52
N LEU A 178 17.19 17.82 14.50
CA LEU A 178 18.29 18.59 13.92
C LEU A 178 18.14 20.06 14.32
N TYR A 179 19.17 20.61 14.93
CA TYR A 179 19.25 22.04 15.23
C TYR A 179 20.22 22.71 14.28
N VAL A 180 19.73 23.66 13.49
CA VAL A 180 20.53 24.44 12.52
C VAL A 180 20.21 25.92 12.73
N GLY A 181 21.22 26.75 12.98
CA GLY A 181 21.02 28.19 13.19
C GLY A 181 20.07 28.52 14.36
N GLY A 182 20.06 27.71 15.41
CA GLY A 182 19.16 27.85 16.56
C GLY A 182 17.70 27.45 16.30
N ARG A 183 17.40 26.86 15.13
CA ARG A 183 16.07 26.39 14.75
C ARG A 183 16.04 24.87 14.71
N ILE A 184 14.91 24.28 15.07
CA ILE A 184 14.72 22.83 15.16
C ILE A 184 13.95 22.31 13.95
N VAL A 185 14.44 21.22 13.36
CA VAL A 185 13.70 20.38 12.43
C VAL A 185 13.67 18.96 12.96
N GLU A 186 12.47 18.49 13.28
CA GLU A 186 12.22 17.15 13.80
C GLU A 186 11.99 16.16 12.65
N VAL A 187 12.73 15.06 12.65
CA VAL A 187 12.47 13.90 11.78
C VAL A 187 11.37 13.05 12.42
N ALA A 188 10.18 13.65 12.57
CA ALA A 188 9.08 13.00 13.25
C ALA A 188 8.63 11.73 12.49
N PRO A 189 8.09 10.71 13.17
CA PRO A 189 7.52 9.52 12.51
C PRO A 189 6.48 9.87 11.43
N TYR A 190 5.82 10.99 11.69
CA TYR A 190 4.71 11.55 10.95
C TYR A 190 5.16 12.50 9.83
N CYS A 191 6.42 12.93 9.85
CA CYS A 191 7.03 13.78 8.83
C CYS A 191 7.40 12.96 7.58
N ALA A 192 6.38 12.50 6.85
CA ALA A 192 6.46 11.79 5.57
C ALA A 192 7.29 10.50 5.52
N GLY A 193 8.17 10.20 6.48
CA GLY A 193 9.15 9.12 6.37
C GLY A 193 8.51 7.74 6.28
N LEU A 194 7.65 7.44 7.26
CA LEU A 194 6.90 6.18 7.31
C LEU A 194 5.78 6.14 6.25
N LYS A 195 5.12 7.28 6.01
CA LYS A 195 4.09 7.43 4.96
C LYS A 195 4.67 7.10 3.58
N MET A 196 5.84 7.65 3.27
CA MET A 196 6.58 7.42 2.03
C MET A 196 6.99 5.96 1.90
N LEU A 197 7.49 5.36 2.98
CA LEU A 197 7.87 3.94 2.97
C LEU A 197 6.67 3.03 2.65
N PHE A 198 5.53 3.26 3.29
CA PHE A 198 4.31 2.50 2.99
C PHE A 198 3.81 2.71 1.57
N THR A 199 3.81 3.96 1.09
CA THR A 199 3.42 4.28 -0.29
C THR A 199 4.35 3.59 -1.29
N THR A 200 5.66 3.63 -1.05
CA THR A 200 6.68 2.94 -1.85
C THR A 200 6.45 1.44 -1.92
N LEU A 201 6.22 0.79 -0.77
CA LEU A 201 5.96 -0.64 -0.72
C LEU A 201 4.63 -1.01 -1.40
N TYR A 202 3.59 -0.21 -1.18
CA TYR A 202 2.26 -0.42 -1.76
C TYR A 202 2.30 -0.31 -3.29
N VAL A 203 2.87 0.77 -3.82
CA VAL A 203 3.06 0.95 -5.27
C VAL A 203 4.01 -0.10 -5.83
N GLY A 204 5.05 -0.46 -5.09
CA GLY A 204 5.95 -1.54 -5.48
C GLY A 204 5.23 -2.88 -5.66
N LEU A 205 4.34 -3.26 -4.74
CA LEU A 205 3.50 -4.46 -4.88
C LEU A 205 2.59 -4.38 -6.10
N MET A 206 1.99 -3.22 -6.38
CA MET A 206 1.17 -3.02 -7.58
C MET A 206 1.99 -3.22 -8.87
N LEU A 207 3.20 -2.65 -8.94
CA LEU A 207 4.09 -2.78 -10.08
C LEU A 207 4.52 -4.24 -10.28
N LEU A 208 4.92 -4.94 -9.22
CA LEU A 208 5.28 -6.37 -9.26
C LEU A 208 4.14 -7.24 -9.79
N TYR A 209 2.91 -6.96 -9.35
CA TYR A 209 1.75 -7.69 -9.84
C TYR A 209 1.46 -7.37 -11.31
N TRP A 210 1.51 -6.09 -11.69
CA TRP A 210 1.23 -5.63 -13.05
C TRP A 210 2.20 -6.21 -14.08
N THR A 211 3.49 -6.28 -13.76
CA THR A 211 4.51 -6.85 -14.64
C THR A 211 4.60 -8.38 -14.58
N GLY A 212 3.84 -9.03 -13.68
CA GLY A 212 3.92 -10.47 -13.45
C GLY A 212 5.18 -10.92 -12.67
N ALA A 213 6.06 -9.99 -12.32
CA ALA A 213 7.29 -10.26 -11.55
C ALA A 213 7.02 -10.77 -10.13
N LEU A 214 5.81 -10.54 -9.59
CA LEU A 214 5.38 -11.05 -8.28
C LEU A 214 5.45 -12.58 -8.18
N SER A 215 5.37 -13.29 -9.31
CA SER A 215 5.51 -14.76 -9.36
C SER A 215 6.92 -15.24 -8.97
N SER A 216 7.94 -14.40 -9.16
CA SER A 216 9.31 -14.72 -8.79
C SER A 216 9.65 -14.15 -7.42
N ARG A 217 9.85 -15.05 -6.44
CA ARG A 217 10.28 -14.69 -5.08
C ARG A 217 11.59 -13.89 -5.09
N ARG A 218 12.53 -14.22 -6.00
CA ARG A 218 13.80 -13.51 -6.14
C ARG A 218 13.61 -12.09 -6.64
N LYS A 219 12.86 -11.89 -7.75
CA LYS A 219 12.56 -10.55 -8.28
C LYS A 219 11.84 -9.70 -7.24
N THR A 220 10.86 -10.29 -6.56
CA THR A 220 10.06 -9.62 -5.51
C THR A 220 10.93 -9.14 -4.35
N ILE A 221 11.77 -10.02 -3.76
CA ILE A 221 12.62 -9.66 -2.62
C ILE A 221 13.63 -8.58 -3.01
N TRP A 222 14.33 -8.75 -4.14
CA TRP A 222 15.32 -7.75 -4.59
C TRP A 222 14.68 -6.39 -4.86
N PHE A 223 13.55 -6.37 -5.55
CA PHE A 223 12.86 -5.13 -5.88
C PHE A 223 12.35 -4.42 -4.63
N LEU A 224 11.68 -5.12 -3.72
CA LEU A 224 11.19 -4.51 -2.48
C LEU A 224 12.33 -4.01 -1.59
N SER A 225 13.44 -4.76 -1.48
CA SER A 225 14.62 -4.31 -0.74
C SER A 225 15.20 -3.02 -1.33
N ILE A 226 15.34 -2.93 -2.65
CA ILE A 226 15.83 -1.72 -3.32
C ILE A 226 14.84 -0.58 -3.15
N ALA A 227 13.53 -0.84 -3.22
CA ALA A 227 12.50 0.16 -3.01
C ALA A 227 12.58 0.77 -1.58
N VAL A 228 12.82 -0.06 -0.56
CA VAL A 228 13.09 0.42 0.81
C VAL A 228 14.32 1.33 0.85
N VAL A 229 15.44 0.93 0.23
CA VAL A 229 16.67 1.73 0.18
C VAL A 229 16.43 3.08 -0.52
N ILE A 230 15.71 3.09 -1.64
CA ILE A 230 15.32 4.32 -2.35
C ILE A 230 14.48 5.21 -1.44
N SER A 231 13.48 4.65 -0.76
CA SER A 231 12.61 5.41 0.14
C SER A 231 13.38 6.03 1.31
N VAL A 232 14.29 5.28 1.94
CA VAL A 232 15.11 5.78 3.05
C VAL A 232 16.06 6.87 2.56
N THR A 233 16.72 6.67 1.42
CA THR A 233 17.62 7.66 0.81
C THR A 233 16.87 8.95 0.46
N ALA A 234 15.68 8.83 -0.13
CA ALA A 234 14.83 9.98 -0.42
C ALA A 234 14.44 10.73 0.86
N ASN A 235 14.10 10.01 1.94
CA ASN A 235 13.81 10.65 3.22
C ASN A 235 15.03 11.36 3.81
N ILE A 236 16.24 10.82 3.69
CA ILE A 236 17.48 11.50 4.13
C ILE A 236 17.65 12.81 3.36
N ILE A 237 17.55 12.77 2.03
CA ILE A 237 17.70 13.96 1.18
C ILE A 237 16.63 15.01 1.55
N ARG A 238 15.37 14.60 1.67
CA ARG A 238 14.27 15.51 2.03
C ARG A 238 14.51 16.18 3.38
N ASN A 239 14.86 15.43 4.42
CA ASN A 239 15.09 15.99 5.76
C ASN A 239 16.34 16.89 5.80
N THR A 240 17.39 16.55 5.04
CA THR A 240 18.57 17.42 4.86
C THR A 240 18.16 18.76 4.26
N LEU A 241 17.35 18.77 3.19
CA LEU A 241 16.86 19.99 2.55
C LEU A 241 15.95 20.80 3.46
N LEU A 242 15.04 20.16 4.19
CA LEU A 242 14.15 20.83 5.14
C LEU A 242 14.93 21.50 6.27
N ALA A 243 15.88 20.79 6.89
CA ALA A 243 16.77 21.34 7.91
C ALA A 243 17.62 22.49 7.38
N PHE A 244 18.14 22.38 6.16
CA PHE A 244 18.87 23.47 5.50
C PHE A 244 17.99 24.71 5.26
N PHE A 245 16.82 24.55 4.62
CA PHE A 245 15.94 25.68 4.32
C PHE A 245 15.43 26.37 5.58
N HIS A 246 15.01 25.60 6.57
CA HIS A 246 14.52 26.17 7.82
C HIS A 246 15.65 26.84 8.61
N GLY A 247 16.81 26.18 8.73
CA GLY A 247 17.97 26.69 9.46
C GLY A 247 18.62 27.94 8.85
N THR A 248 18.55 28.09 7.52
CA THR A 248 19.10 29.27 6.80
C THR A 248 18.09 30.40 6.60
N GLY A 249 16.87 30.28 7.11
CA GLY A 249 15.83 31.31 6.99
C GLY A 249 15.04 31.31 5.68
N GLN A 250 15.19 30.29 4.84
CA GLN A 250 14.48 30.15 3.56
C GLN A 250 13.06 29.57 3.73
N GLU A 251 12.22 30.25 4.51
CA GLU A 251 10.90 29.75 4.90
C GLU A 251 9.95 29.48 3.73
N GLY A 252 10.10 30.21 2.61
CA GLY A 252 9.31 29.95 1.41
C GLY A 252 9.57 28.58 0.81
N LEU A 253 10.85 28.17 0.72
CA LEU A 253 11.26 26.86 0.21
C LEU A 253 10.95 25.74 1.21
N PHE A 254 11.11 26.01 2.50
CA PHE A 254 10.67 25.11 3.56
C PHE A 254 9.17 24.82 3.44
N LYS A 255 8.31 25.84 3.42
CA LYS A 255 6.85 25.68 3.29
C LYS A 255 6.44 24.99 1.99
N TRP A 256 7.11 25.30 0.88
CA TRP A 256 6.83 24.66 -0.40
C TRP A 256 7.11 23.15 -0.37
N LEU A 257 8.24 22.74 0.20
CA LEU A 257 8.64 21.32 0.29
C LEU A 257 7.93 20.56 1.43
N HIS A 258 7.58 21.25 2.52
CA HIS A 258 6.98 20.67 3.71
C HIS A 258 5.46 20.53 3.58
N ASP A 259 4.75 21.63 3.29
CA ASP A 259 3.29 21.75 3.42
C ASP A 259 2.55 22.00 2.10
N SER A 260 3.28 22.10 0.98
CA SER A 260 2.71 22.37 -0.34
C SER A 260 2.92 21.20 -1.30
N TRP A 261 2.62 21.45 -2.58
CA TRP A 261 2.73 20.47 -3.67
C TRP A 261 4.16 19.99 -3.93
N GLY A 262 5.19 20.66 -3.39
CA GLY A 262 6.59 20.24 -3.53
C GLY A 262 6.85 18.87 -2.89
N GLY A 263 6.23 18.59 -1.74
CA GLY A 263 6.30 17.27 -1.09
C GLY A 263 5.63 16.18 -1.92
N ASP A 264 4.48 16.49 -2.52
CA ASP A 264 3.75 15.55 -3.39
C ASP A 264 4.52 15.28 -4.69
N LEU A 265 5.12 16.30 -5.31
CA LEU A 265 5.99 16.15 -6.47
C LEU A 265 7.23 15.30 -6.13
N TYR A 266 7.89 15.57 -5.01
CA TYR A 266 9.04 14.80 -4.54
C TYR A 266 8.69 13.31 -4.40
N SER A 267 7.53 13.04 -3.81
CA SER A 267 6.99 11.69 -3.65
C SER A 267 6.72 11.02 -4.98
N ALA A 268 6.10 11.74 -5.93
CA ALA A 268 5.80 11.23 -7.26
C ALA A 268 7.08 10.87 -8.05
N ILE A 269 8.11 11.73 -8.02
CA ILE A 269 9.40 11.46 -8.67
C ILE A 269 10.06 10.21 -8.08
N MET A 270 10.07 10.10 -6.75
CA MET A 270 10.61 8.92 -6.06
C MET A 270 9.85 7.65 -6.50
N LEU A 271 8.52 7.66 -6.54
CA LEU A 271 7.73 6.51 -6.97
C LEU A 271 7.96 6.16 -8.45
N LEU A 272 8.11 7.16 -9.33
CA LEU A 272 8.43 6.94 -10.74
C LEU A 272 9.81 6.29 -10.92
N SER A 273 10.76 6.55 -10.02
CA SER A 273 12.09 5.93 -10.05
C SER A 273 12.04 4.40 -9.83
N LEU A 274 10.95 3.86 -9.28
CA LEU A 274 10.78 2.41 -9.10
C LEU A 274 10.60 1.67 -10.42
N VAL A 275 10.04 2.32 -11.46
CA VAL A 275 9.79 1.69 -12.77
C VAL A 275 11.07 1.24 -13.47
N PRO A 276 12.08 2.11 -13.70
CA PRO A 276 13.34 1.67 -14.33
C PRO A 276 14.08 0.64 -13.48
N VAL A 277 13.98 0.72 -12.16
CA VAL A 277 14.58 -0.28 -11.24
C VAL A 277 13.94 -1.64 -11.45
N LEU A 278 12.61 -1.71 -11.48
CA LEU A 278 11.90 -2.96 -11.74
C LEU A 278 12.27 -3.54 -13.11
N ASN A 279 12.29 -2.70 -14.15
CA ASN A 279 12.65 -3.14 -15.50
C ASN A 279 14.07 -3.72 -15.56
N LYS A 280 15.03 -3.10 -14.87
CA LYS A 280 16.43 -3.57 -14.80
C LYS A 280 16.56 -4.88 -14.01
N ILE A 281 15.82 -5.03 -12.92
CA ILE A 281 15.77 -6.28 -12.16
C ILE A 281 15.14 -7.38 -13.01
N ASP A 282 14.05 -7.05 -13.71
CA ASP A 282 13.34 -7.99 -14.54
C ASP A 282 14.21 -8.49 -15.71
N SER A 283 14.95 -7.61 -16.38
CA SER A 283 15.90 -8.00 -17.42
C SER A 283 17.05 -8.84 -16.86
N TYR A 284 17.67 -8.41 -15.76
CA TYR A 284 18.79 -9.12 -15.14
C TYR A 284 18.45 -10.56 -14.74
N PHE A 285 17.28 -10.77 -14.14
CA PHE A 285 16.85 -12.12 -13.73
C PHE A 285 16.19 -12.93 -14.85
N SER A 286 15.89 -12.33 -16.00
CA SER A 286 15.40 -13.06 -17.18
C SER A 286 16.57 -13.51 -18.07
N GLU A 287 17.72 -12.85 -17.99
CA GLU A 287 18.97 -13.19 -18.70
C GLU A 287 19.85 -14.24 -18.02
N VAL A 288 19.40 -14.85 -16.90
CA VAL A 288 20.09 -15.99 -16.29
C VAL A 288 19.36 -17.28 -16.70
N PRO A 289 19.75 -17.95 -17.80
CA PRO A 289 19.35 -19.33 -18.02
C PRO A 289 19.85 -20.16 -16.84
N ALA A 290 19.10 -21.19 -16.47
CA ALA A 290 19.63 -22.26 -15.65
C ALA A 290 20.91 -22.77 -16.33
N ARG A 291 22.09 -22.44 -15.80
CA ARG A 291 23.34 -23.08 -16.21
C ARG A 291 23.23 -24.54 -15.80
N ASP A 292 22.91 -25.37 -16.79
CA ASP A 292 23.38 -26.72 -17.03
C ASP A 292 23.87 -27.48 -15.78
N PHE A 293 22.97 -28.24 -15.16
CA PHE A 293 23.34 -29.47 -14.44
C PHE A 293 23.17 -30.65 -15.39
N GLU A 294 23.95 -30.66 -16.48
CA GLU A 294 24.05 -31.83 -17.37
C GLU A 294 25.51 -32.02 -17.76
N SER A 295 26.27 -32.69 -16.88
CA SER A 295 27.42 -33.51 -17.27
C SER A 295 27.98 -34.31 -16.09
N GLU A 296 27.42 -35.51 -15.85
CA GLU A 296 28.27 -36.65 -15.49
C GLU A 296 27.91 -37.83 -16.39
N PRO A 297 28.88 -38.45 -17.09
CA PRO A 297 28.64 -39.60 -17.95
C PRO A 297 28.48 -40.88 -17.12
N PRO A 298 27.81 -41.93 -17.66
CA PRO A 298 27.71 -43.20 -16.96
C PRO A 298 29.06 -43.92 -16.95
N VAL A 299 29.46 -44.43 -15.79
CA VAL A 299 30.50 -45.45 -15.62
C VAL A 299 29.88 -46.84 -15.78
#